data_AF-A0A1F8V6Q9-F1
#
_entry.id   AF-A0A1F8V6Q9-F1
#
_cell.length_a   1.000
_cell.length_b   1.000
_cell.length_c   1.000
_cell.angle_alpha   90.00
_cell.angle_beta   90.00
_cell.angle_gamma   90.00
#
_symmetry.space_group_name_H-M   'P 1'
#
loop_
_entity.id
_entity.type
_entity.pdbx_description
1 polymer ?
#
loop_
_entity_poly.entity_id
_entity_poly.type
_entity_poly.pdbx_seq_one_letter_code
_entity_poly.pdbx_strand_id
1 'polypeptide(L)'
;MRARGFTLLEILIALAIFALVAASSAVVLRTVLNTHRQLKTSDQRLMEMVTAVTILRRDVTQMVARPVKDTSGEALPALLIPNRTEFEFTRAGYTNPLQMSARSSLQRVAYTLKDHTLYRITWPVLDRAPETKSVARVLLQNVTRLRLGFVNNEGQEVEVWSNSTAKEAILPKAIIITLTLKDFAEMRLIFTIRARGAYVE
;
A
#
# COMPACT_ATOMS: atom_id res chain seq x y z
N MET A 1 -73.42 29.59 -14.80
CA MET A 1 -72.26 29.71 -13.88
C MET A 1 -71.21 30.57 -14.58
N ARG A 2 -70.79 31.71 -14.00
CA ARG A 2 -69.71 32.53 -14.57
C ARG A 2 -68.36 31.91 -14.18
N ALA A 3 -67.59 31.43 -15.16
CA ALA A 3 -66.22 31.01 -14.95
C ALA A 3 -65.37 32.27 -14.67
N ARG A 4 -64.71 32.32 -13.50
CA ARG A 4 -63.67 33.31 -13.21
C ARG A 4 -62.37 32.81 -13.84
N GLY A 5 -61.78 33.58 -14.76
CA GLY A 5 -60.45 33.32 -15.31
C GLY A 5 -59.36 33.77 -14.35
N PHE A 6 -58.16 33.19 -14.48
CA PHE A 6 -56.98 33.62 -13.73
C PHE A 6 -56.58 35.05 -14.09
N THR A 7 -56.18 35.82 -13.10
CA THR A 7 -55.59 37.14 -13.30
C THR A 7 -54.15 37.02 -13.77
N LEU A 8 -53.66 38.03 -14.49
CA LEU A 8 -52.24 38.14 -14.85
C LEU A 8 -51.34 38.04 -13.61
N LEU A 9 -51.79 38.63 -12.49
CA LEU A 9 -51.08 38.62 -11.21
C LEU A 9 -50.93 37.19 -10.66
N GLU A 10 -51.96 36.35 -10.72
CA GLU A 10 -51.89 34.96 -10.26
C GLU A 10 -50.91 34.13 -11.07
N ILE A 11 -50.89 34.28 -12.40
CA ILE A 11 -49.94 33.57 -13.26
C ILE A 11 -48.50 34.04 -12.96
N LEU A 12 -48.29 35.33 -12.73
CA LEU A 12 -46.97 35.87 -12.40
C LEU A 12 -46.48 35.37 -11.05
N ILE A 13 -47.33 35.38 -10.02
CA ILE A 13 -47.00 34.85 -8.69
C ILE A 13 -46.72 33.34 -8.78
N ALA A 14 -47.54 32.57 -9.50
CA ALA A 14 -47.34 31.14 -9.67
C ALA A 14 -46.00 30.82 -10.37
N LEU A 15 -45.65 31.56 -11.43
CA LEU A 15 -44.37 31.42 -12.12
C LEU A 15 -43.19 31.83 -11.24
N ALA A 16 -43.31 32.89 -10.46
CA ALA A 16 -42.27 33.33 -9.54
C ALA A 16 -41.99 32.28 -8.45
N ILE A 17 -43.05 31.71 -7.85
CA ILE A 17 -42.92 30.62 -6.86
C ILE A 17 -42.32 29.37 -7.53
N PHE A 18 -42.80 28.99 -8.71
CA PHE A 18 -42.28 27.84 -9.44
C PHE A 18 -40.79 28.00 -9.76
N ALA A 19 -40.38 29.16 -10.26
CA ALA A 19 -38.98 29.47 -10.54
C ALA A 19 -38.12 29.41 -9.26
N LEU A 20 -38.63 29.92 -8.13
CA LEU A 20 -37.95 29.85 -6.84
C LEU A 20 -37.75 28.41 -6.35
N VAL A 21 -38.81 27.59 -6.44
CA VAL A 21 -38.74 26.16 -6.07
C VAL A 21 -37.77 25.42 -6.98
N ALA A 22 -37.88 25.60 -8.31
CA ALA A 22 -37.00 24.98 -9.28
C ALA A 22 -35.52 25.36 -9.05
N ALA A 23 -35.25 26.64 -8.78
CA ALA A 23 -33.91 27.11 -8.44
C ALA A 23 -33.39 26.47 -7.14
N SER A 24 -34.22 26.39 -6.10
CA SER A 24 -33.87 25.77 -4.82
C SER A 24 -33.56 24.28 -4.97
N SER A 25 -34.40 23.54 -5.71
CA SER A 25 -34.16 22.13 -6.02
C SER A 25 -32.86 21.93 -6.79
N ALA A 26 -32.56 22.81 -7.76
CA ALA A 26 -31.31 22.75 -8.51
C ALA A 26 -30.08 22.95 -7.61
N VAL A 27 -30.15 23.86 -6.63
CA VAL A 27 -29.08 24.06 -5.64
C VAL A 27 -28.90 22.81 -4.78
N VAL A 28 -29.98 22.25 -4.22
CA VAL A 28 -29.93 21.04 -3.38
C VAL A 28 -29.30 19.87 -4.16
N LEU A 29 -29.74 19.63 -5.39
CA LEU A 29 -29.19 18.55 -6.23
C LEU A 29 -27.69 18.74 -6.48
N ARG A 30 -27.26 19.96 -6.80
CA ARG A 30 -25.83 20.27 -7.00
C ARG A 30 -25.02 19.98 -5.74
N THR A 31 -25.53 20.36 -4.57
CA THR A 31 -24.89 20.07 -3.29
C THR A 31 -24.75 18.58 -3.06
N VAL A 32 -25.82 17.79 -3.25
CA VAL A 32 -25.78 16.33 -3.10
C VAL A 32 -24.76 15.70 -4.04
N LEU A 33 -24.75 16.09 -5.32
CA LEU A 33 -23.79 15.57 -6.30
C LEU A 33 -22.34 15.91 -5.95
N ASN A 34 -22.08 17.12 -5.44
CA ASN A 34 -20.75 17.54 -5.01
C ASN A 34 -20.29 16.77 -3.77
N THR A 35 -21.14 16.62 -2.77
CA THR A 35 -20.86 15.81 -1.58
C THR A 35 -20.57 14.36 -1.95
N HIS A 36 -21.37 13.77 -2.83
CA HIS A 36 -21.15 12.40 -3.30
C HIS A 36 -19.80 12.25 -4.02
N ARG A 37 -19.38 13.24 -4.83
CA ARG A 37 -18.07 13.23 -5.48
C ARG A 37 -16.93 13.31 -4.46
N GLN A 38 -17.04 14.16 -3.45
CA GLN A 38 -16.03 14.27 -2.40
C GLN A 38 -15.90 12.98 -1.60
N LEU A 39 -17.03 12.37 -1.21
CA LEU A 39 -17.05 11.08 -0.52
C LEU A 39 -16.37 9.99 -1.35
N LYS A 40 -16.69 9.89 -2.64
CA LYS A 40 -16.08 8.90 -3.54
C LYS A 40 -14.55 9.03 -3.61
N THR A 41 -14.02 10.25 -3.64
CA THR A 41 -12.56 10.49 -3.64
C THR A 41 -11.93 10.04 -2.32
N SER A 42 -12.56 10.36 -1.19
CA SER A 42 -12.10 9.92 0.13
C SER A 42 -12.13 8.39 0.28
N ASP A 43 -13.19 7.75 -0.20
CA ASP A 43 -13.33 6.28 -0.18
C ASP A 43 -12.24 5.60 -1.01
N GLN A 44 -11.99 6.10 -2.23
CA GLN A 44 -10.93 5.59 -3.09
C GLN A 44 -9.57 5.70 -2.39
N ARG A 45 -9.30 6.84 -1.76
CA ARG A 45 -8.04 7.07 -1.04
C ARG A 45 -7.87 6.14 0.15
N LEU A 46 -8.94 5.91 0.93
CA LEU A 46 -8.92 4.95 2.04
C LEU A 46 -8.67 3.53 1.53
N MET A 47 -9.30 3.13 0.43
CA MET A 47 -9.11 1.81 -0.17
C MET A 47 -7.68 1.59 -0.67
N GLU A 48 -7.02 2.62 -1.23
CA GLU A 48 -5.60 2.57 -1.57
C GLU A 48 -4.74 2.27 -0.33
N MET A 49 -5.00 2.94 0.79
CA MET A 49 -4.27 2.72 2.04
C MET A 49 -4.48 1.32 2.60
N VAL A 50 -5.74 0.86 2.68
CA VAL A 50 -6.07 -0.49 3.17
C VAL A 50 -5.39 -1.54 2.29
N THR A 51 -5.40 -1.36 0.98
CA THR A 51 -4.74 -2.25 0.03
C THR A 51 -3.23 -2.28 0.24
N ALA A 52 -2.60 -1.11 0.39
CA ALA A 52 -1.17 -0.99 0.66
C ALA A 52 -0.76 -1.70 1.95
N VAL A 53 -1.48 -1.45 3.05
CA VAL A 53 -1.25 -2.09 4.36
C VAL A 53 -1.45 -3.60 4.27
N THR A 54 -2.46 -4.06 3.53
CA THR A 54 -2.74 -5.49 3.36
C THR A 54 -1.62 -6.20 2.63
N ILE A 55 -1.12 -5.61 1.55
CA ILE A 55 0.00 -6.15 0.76
C ILE A 55 1.29 -6.15 1.60
N LEU A 56 1.60 -5.03 2.28
CA LEU A 56 2.75 -4.94 3.18
C LEU A 56 2.70 -6.00 4.27
N ARG A 57 1.57 -6.11 4.98
CA ARG A 57 1.37 -7.11 6.04
C ARG A 57 1.59 -8.52 5.50
N ARG A 58 0.96 -8.88 4.38
CA ARG A 58 1.10 -10.20 3.77
C ARG A 58 2.56 -10.51 3.44
N ASP A 59 3.27 -9.57 2.86
CA ASP A 59 4.65 -9.79 2.45
C ASP A 59 5.57 -9.93 3.68
N VAL A 60 5.49 -9.01 4.64
CA VAL A 60 6.33 -9.03 5.86
C VAL A 60 6.05 -10.24 6.73
N THR A 61 4.79 -10.60 6.94
CA THR A 61 4.41 -11.79 7.75
C THR A 61 4.87 -13.11 7.13
N GLN A 62 5.13 -13.14 5.81
CA GLN A 62 5.64 -14.29 5.08
C GLN A 62 7.15 -14.21 4.81
N MET A 63 7.86 -13.27 5.46
CA MET A 63 9.30 -13.17 5.36
C MET A 63 9.96 -14.46 5.84
N VAL A 64 10.99 -14.91 5.12
CA VAL A 64 11.75 -16.12 5.44
C VAL A 64 13.23 -15.83 5.44
N ALA A 65 13.94 -16.56 6.29
CA ALA A 65 15.36 -16.39 6.51
C ALA A 65 16.19 -17.05 5.39
N ARG A 66 15.96 -16.64 4.14
CA ARG A 66 16.65 -17.19 2.95
C ARG A 66 17.46 -16.08 2.26
N PRO A 67 18.80 -16.09 2.37
CA PRO A 67 19.68 -15.27 1.54
C PRO A 67 19.49 -15.58 0.06
N VAL A 68 19.81 -14.65 -0.83
CA VAL A 68 19.71 -14.81 -2.29
C VAL A 68 20.99 -14.34 -2.96
N LYS A 69 21.23 -14.70 -4.22
CA LYS A 69 22.31 -14.12 -5.01
C LYS A 69 21.80 -12.99 -5.90
N ASP A 70 22.57 -11.92 -5.97
CA ASP A 70 22.33 -10.83 -6.91
C ASP A 70 22.85 -11.16 -8.32
N THR A 71 22.76 -10.19 -9.25
CA THR A 71 23.18 -10.38 -10.65
C THR A 71 24.69 -10.53 -10.84
N SER A 72 25.49 -10.09 -9.85
CA SER A 72 26.95 -10.28 -9.82
C SER A 72 27.35 -11.61 -9.19
N GLY A 73 26.39 -12.35 -8.62
CA GLY A 73 26.62 -13.59 -7.88
C GLY A 73 26.94 -13.38 -6.40
N GLU A 74 26.89 -12.13 -5.91
CA GLU A 74 27.12 -11.78 -4.51
C GLU A 74 25.91 -12.21 -3.66
N ALA A 75 26.18 -12.73 -2.46
CA ALA A 75 25.15 -13.14 -1.54
C ALA A 75 24.53 -11.92 -0.82
N LEU A 76 23.24 -11.73 -0.98
CA LEU A 76 22.44 -10.75 -0.23
C LEU A 76 21.76 -11.42 0.97
N PRO A 77 21.71 -10.74 2.14
CA PRO A 77 21.02 -11.26 3.31
C PRO A 77 19.50 -11.41 3.07
N ALA A 78 18.84 -12.20 3.92
CA ALA A 78 17.40 -12.45 3.83
C ALA A 78 16.55 -11.17 4.00
N LEU A 79 17.04 -10.21 4.78
CA LEU A 79 16.53 -8.85 4.92
C LEU A 79 17.70 -7.89 4.70
N LEU A 80 17.55 -6.98 3.76
CA LEU A 80 18.52 -5.97 3.37
C LEU A 80 17.87 -4.60 3.48
N ILE A 81 18.58 -3.64 4.08
CA ILE A 81 18.15 -2.24 4.19
C ILE A 81 19.19 -1.38 3.46
N PRO A 82 19.08 -1.18 2.14
CA PRO A 82 20.10 -0.46 1.37
C PRO A 82 20.25 1.00 1.82
N ASN A 83 19.14 1.62 2.23
CA ASN A 83 19.08 3.00 2.67
C ASN A 83 17.82 3.24 3.52
N ARG A 84 17.62 4.46 4.02
CA ARG A 84 16.47 4.81 4.90
C ARG A 84 15.11 4.76 4.20
N THR A 85 15.08 4.72 2.88
CA THR A 85 13.88 4.76 2.04
C THR A 85 13.60 3.44 1.33
N GLU A 86 14.38 2.40 1.61
CA GLU A 86 14.29 1.13 0.91
C GLU A 86 14.55 -0.07 1.83
N PHE A 87 13.75 -1.11 1.66
CA PHE A 87 14.01 -2.41 2.28
C PHE A 87 13.65 -3.55 1.34
N GLU A 88 14.47 -4.58 1.36
CA GLU A 88 14.38 -5.74 0.48
C GLU A 88 14.43 -7.01 1.32
N PHE A 89 13.59 -7.98 1.02
CA PHE A 89 13.60 -9.26 1.74
C PHE A 89 13.06 -10.41 0.91
N THR A 90 13.40 -11.62 1.37
CA THR A 90 12.85 -12.86 0.82
C THR A 90 11.57 -13.24 1.55
N ARG A 91 10.51 -13.55 0.80
CA ARG A 91 9.26 -14.07 1.35
C ARG A 91 8.86 -15.39 0.71
N ALA A 92 8.13 -16.20 1.47
CA ALA A 92 7.41 -17.35 0.96
C ALA A 92 6.00 -16.96 0.47
N GLY A 93 5.24 -17.97 0.06
CA GLY A 93 3.82 -17.82 -0.27
C GLY A 93 3.54 -17.30 -1.67
N TYR A 94 4.52 -17.40 -2.59
CA TYR A 94 4.23 -17.31 -4.01
C TYR A 94 3.53 -18.62 -4.42
N THR A 95 2.24 -18.52 -4.75
CA THR A 95 1.37 -19.67 -5.03
C THR A 95 1.96 -20.49 -6.19
N ASN A 96 2.36 -21.74 -5.89
CA ASN A 96 2.64 -22.78 -6.88
C ASN A 96 1.60 -23.90 -6.70
N PRO A 97 0.33 -23.65 -7.10
CA PRO A 97 -0.80 -24.46 -6.66
C PRO A 97 -0.81 -25.88 -7.25
N LEU A 98 0.02 -26.15 -8.27
CA LEU A 98 0.09 -27.46 -8.93
C LEU A 98 1.49 -28.09 -8.88
N GLN A 99 2.48 -27.44 -8.25
CA GLN A 99 3.91 -27.82 -8.32
C GLN A 99 4.44 -28.09 -9.74
N MET A 100 3.68 -27.72 -10.78
CA MET A 100 3.92 -28.06 -12.18
C MET A 100 5.14 -27.36 -12.78
N SER A 101 5.69 -26.36 -12.08
CA SER A 101 6.93 -25.68 -12.46
C SER A 101 7.99 -25.94 -11.40
N ALA A 102 9.23 -26.24 -11.80
CA ALA A 102 10.42 -26.30 -10.94
C ALA A 102 10.83 -24.89 -10.42
N ARG A 103 9.86 -24.06 -10.04
CA ARG A 103 10.07 -22.72 -9.51
C ARG A 103 9.84 -22.74 -8.01
N SER A 104 10.79 -22.16 -7.28
CA SER A 104 10.68 -21.95 -5.84
C SER A 104 9.41 -21.13 -5.52
N SER A 105 8.72 -21.48 -4.43
CA SER A 105 7.61 -20.68 -3.88
C SER A 105 8.07 -19.41 -3.17
N LEU A 106 9.38 -19.14 -3.23
CA LEU A 106 10.04 -17.97 -2.67
C LEU A 106 10.12 -16.86 -3.70
N GLN A 107 9.92 -15.64 -3.24
CA GLN A 107 10.04 -14.43 -4.04
C GLN A 107 10.86 -13.39 -3.29
N ARG A 108 11.76 -12.72 -4.01
CA ARG A 108 12.41 -11.52 -3.52
C ARG A 108 11.51 -10.31 -3.75
N VAL A 109 11.33 -9.48 -2.73
CA VAL A 109 10.51 -8.27 -2.80
C VAL A 109 11.26 -7.10 -2.21
N ALA A 110 11.09 -5.91 -2.78
CA ALA A 110 11.62 -4.67 -2.24
C ALA A 110 10.51 -3.62 -2.18
N TYR A 111 10.66 -2.71 -1.23
CA TYR A 111 9.80 -1.55 -1.08
C TYR A 111 10.69 -0.33 -1.10
N THR A 112 10.45 0.58 -2.04
CA THR A 112 11.28 1.78 -2.23
C THR A 112 10.38 3.01 -2.27
N LEU A 113 10.72 4.04 -1.51
CA LEU A 113 10.06 5.33 -1.55
C LEU A 113 10.79 6.25 -2.53
N LYS A 114 10.14 6.59 -3.64
CA LYS A 114 10.68 7.47 -4.67
C LYS A 114 9.60 8.45 -5.14
N ASP A 115 9.94 9.73 -5.29
CA ASP A 115 9.04 10.77 -5.81
C ASP A 115 7.67 10.76 -5.11
N HIS A 116 7.70 10.73 -3.77
CA HIS A 116 6.50 10.65 -2.90
C HIS A 116 5.60 9.44 -3.13
N THR A 117 6.12 8.39 -3.75
CA THR A 117 5.39 7.18 -4.08
C THR A 117 6.13 5.97 -3.54
N LEU A 118 5.43 5.17 -2.74
CA LEU A 118 5.92 3.88 -2.28
C LEU A 118 5.68 2.85 -3.38
N TYR A 119 6.75 2.28 -3.89
CA TYR A 119 6.72 1.21 -4.88
C TYR A 119 6.97 -0.13 -4.21
N ARG A 120 6.28 -1.16 -4.66
CA ARG A 120 6.60 -2.56 -4.40
C ARG A 120 7.27 -3.14 -5.65
N ILE A 121 8.50 -3.58 -5.51
CA ILE A 121 9.30 -4.20 -6.57
C ILE A 121 9.36 -5.70 -6.31
N THR A 122 9.19 -6.50 -7.35
CA THR A 122 9.33 -7.95 -7.26
C THR A 122 10.18 -8.52 -8.36
N TRP A 123 10.90 -9.59 -8.03
CA TRP A 123 11.63 -10.40 -9.00
C TRP A 123 10.90 -11.72 -9.25
N PRO A 124 10.79 -12.18 -10.51
CA PRO A 124 10.14 -13.45 -10.84
C PRO A 124 11.00 -14.68 -10.52
N VAL A 125 12.30 -14.49 -10.28
CA VAL A 125 13.26 -15.54 -9.93
C VAL A 125 13.95 -15.14 -8.61
N LEU A 126 14.27 -16.13 -7.77
CA LEU A 126 14.85 -15.91 -6.46
C LEU A 126 16.32 -15.44 -6.55
N ASP A 127 17.13 -16.18 -7.31
CA ASP A 127 18.50 -15.79 -7.65
C ASP A 127 18.46 -14.98 -8.95
N ARG A 128 19.03 -13.78 -8.92
CA ARG A 128 18.95 -12.86 -10.05
C ARG A 128 19.91 -13.32 -11.14
N ALA A 129 19.38 -13.89 -12.22
CA ALA A 129 20.15 -13.98 -13.46
C ALA A 129 20.31 -12.56 -14.06
N PRO A 130 21.40 -12.25 -14.79
CA PRO A 130 21.67 -10.92 -15.35
C PRO A 130 20.51 -10.30 -16.14
N GLU A 131 19.69 -11.12 -16.80
CA GLU A 131 18.56 -10.73 -17.64
C GLU A 131 17.22 -10.56 -16.88
N THR A 132 17.21 -10.66 -15.54
CA THR A 132 15.96 -10.68 -14.75
C THR A 132 15.36 -9.28 -14.60
N LYS A 133 14.35 -8.96 -15.39
CA LYS A 133 13.59 -7.70 -15.25
C LYS A 133 12.74 -7.70 -13.98
N SER A 134 12.95 -6.72 -13.11
CA SER A 134 12.10 -6.50 -11.95
C SER A 134 10.77 -5.86 -12.38
N VAL A 135 9.72 -6.12 -11.61
CA VAL A 135 8.39 -5.52 -11.81
C VAL A 135 8.13 -4.56 -10.67
N ALA A 136 8.08 -3.26 -10.98
CA ALA A 136 7.72 -2.21 -10.04
C ALA A 136 6.22 -1.91 -10.14
N ARG A 137 5.53 -1.88 -9.00
CA ARG A 137 4.12 -1.51 -8.89
C ARG A 137 3.96 -0.40 -7.88
N VAL A 138 3.21 0.64 -8.23
CA VAL A 138 2.78 1.67 -7.29
C VAL A 138 1.94 1.02 -6.20
N LEU A 139 2.37 1.17 -4.96
CA LEU A 139 1.67 0.63 -3.79
C LEU A 139 0.84 1.71 -3.11
N LEU A 140 1.45 2.87 -2.86
CA LEU A 140 0.80 4.00 -2.19
C LEU A 140 1.41 5.32 -2.65
N GLN A 141 0.57 6.25 -3.09
CA GLN A 141 0.99 7.60 -3.47
C GLN A 141 0.89 8.58 -2.28
N ASN A 142 1.49 9.76 -2.44
CA ASN A 142 1.53 10.84 -1.44
C ASN A 142 2.17 10.43 -0.10
N VAL A 143 3.18 9.57 -0.17
CA VAL A 143 4.01 9.17 0.98
C VAL A 143 5.19 10.15 1.06
N THR A 144 5.24 10.98 2.09
CA THR A 144 6.31 11.98 2.26
C THR A 144 7.53 11.42 2.99
N ARG A 145 7.34 10.38 3.80
CA ARG A 145 8.42 9.76 4.56
C ARG A 145 8.14 8.28 4.81
N LEU A 146 9.21 7.49 4.73
CA LEU A 146 9.28 6.11 5.20
C LEU A 146 10.34 6.05 6.30
N ARG A 147 10.00 5.43 7.43
CA ARG A 147 10.95 5.05 8.48
C ARG A 147 10.75 3.59 8.83
N LEU A 148 11.86 2.94 9.13
CA LEU A 148 11.91 1.54 9.53
C LEU A 148 12.42 1.47 10.97
N GLY A 149 11.77 0.63 11.76
CA GLY A 149 12.23 0.16 13.05
C GLY A 149 12.07 -1.36 13.10
N PHE A 150 12.71 -1.99 14.08
CA PHE A 150 12.79 -3.44 14.17
C PHE A 150 12.66 -3.86 15.62
N VAL A 151 12.07 -5.03 15.86
CA VAL A 151 12.10 -5.68 17.17
C VAL A 151 13.10 -6.81 17.11
N ASN A 152 14.18 -6.71 17.88
CA ASN A 152 15.23 -7.73 17.92
C ASN A 152 14.76 -9.01 18.66
N ASN A 153 15.64 -10.01 18.76
CA ASN A 153 15.31 -11.28 19.40
C ASN A 153 15.09 -11.14 20.91
N GLU A 154 15.66 -10.12 21.52
CA GLU A 154 15.49 -9.74 22.92
C GLU A 154 14.15 -9.02 23.17
N GLY A 155 13.41 -8.66 22.11
CA GLY A 155 12.13 -7.94 22.20
C GLY A 155 12.27 -6.42 22.32
N GLN A 156 13.47 -5.88 22.09
CA GLN A 156 13.76 -4.45 22.12
C GLN A 156 13.55 -3.83 20.73
N GLU A 157 13.01 -2.61 20.72
CA GLU A 157 12.87 -1.81 19.51
C GLU A 157 14.21 -1.14 19.17
N VAL A 158 14.68 -1.35 17.94
CA VAL A 158 15.93 -0.79 17.41
C VAL A 158 15.66 -0.12 16.06
N GLU A 159 16.32 1.02 15.80
CA GLU A 159 16.16 1.76 14.54
C GLU A 159 17.00 1.18 13.38
N VAL A 160 18.10 0.50 13.73
CA VAL A 160 19.04 -0.05 12.75
C VAL A 160 19.03 -1.56 12.88
N TRP A 161 18.74 -2.24 11.77
CA TRP A 161 18.89 -3.69 11.69
C TRP A 161 20.33 -4.03 11.29
N SER A 162 21.13 -4.40 12.28
CA SER A 162 22.49 -4.89 12.09
C SER A 162 22.44 -6.36 11.66
N ASN A 163 22.32 -6.62 10.36
CA ASN A 163 22.72 -7.91 9.80
C ASN A 163 23.95 -7.67 8.91
N SER A 164 25.13 -7.77 9.52
CA SER A 164 26.40 -7.43 8.87
C SER A 164 26.93 -8.54 7.95
N THR A 165 26.33 -9.75 7.94
CA THR A 165 26.84 -10.83 7.09
C THR A 165 25.73 -11.65 6.44
N ALA A 166 25.80 -11.83 5.12
CA ALA A 166 24.86 -12.66 4.34
C ALA A 166 24.76 -14.13 4.80
N LYS A 167 25.68 -14.57 5.66
CA LYS A 167 25.72 -15.93 6.25
C LYS A 167 24.76 -16.10 7.41
N GLU A 168 24.42 -15.04 8.14
CA GLU A 168 23.48 -15.13 9.26
C GLU A 168 22.08 -14.81 8.78
N ALA A 169 21.29 -15.88 8.63
CA ALA A 169 19.88 -15.84 8.30
C ALA A 169 19.04 -15.41 9.52
N ILE A 170 19.39 -14.28 10.16
CA ILE A 170 18.68 -13.75 11.32
C ILE A 170 17.69 -12.69 10.86
N LEU A 171 16.43 -12.89 11.24
CA LEU A 171 15.33 -11.95 11.01
C LEU A 171 14.89 -11.31 12.33
N PRO A 172 14.37 -10.07 12.30
CA PRO A 172 13.76 -9.48 13.47
C PRO A 172 12.46 -10.21 13.83
N LYS A 173 12.04 -10.12 15.09
CA LYS A 173 10.72 -10.60 15.54
C LYS A 173 9.58 -9.80 14.90
N ALA A 174 9.80 -8.51 14.64
CA ALA A 174 8.85 -7.66 13.97
C ALA A 174 9.54 -6.52 13.22
N ILE A 175 8.88 -6.00 12.18
CA ILE A 175 9.25 -4.76 11.52
C ILE A 175 8.19 -3.72 11.85
N ILE A 176 8.67 -2.52 12.15
CA ILE A 176 7.89 -1.32 12.41
C ILE A 176 8.06 -0.43 11.19
N ILE A 177 6.98 -0.21 10.45
CA ILE A 177 6.95 0.63 9.26
C ILE A 177 6.16 1.87 9.59
N THR A 178 6.83 3.02 9.57
CA THR A 178 6.21 4.31 9.80
C THR A 178 6.14 5.08 8.49
N LEU A 179 4.93 5.37 8.05
CA LEU A 179 4.63 6.14 6.83
C LEU A 179 4.06 7.50 7.22
N THR A 180 4.68 8.58 6.75
CA THR A 180 4.07 9.91 6.80
C THR A 180 3.39 10.17 5.46
N LEU A 181 2.10 10.50 5.49
CA LEU A 181 1.32 10.80 4.29
C LEU A 181 1.09 12.30 4.18
N LYS A 182 0.87 12.81 2.96
CA LYS A 182 0.60 14.25 2.75
C LYS A 182 -0.78 14.65 3.27
N ASP A 183 -1.73 13.72 3.16
CA ASP A 183 -3.16 13.90 3.36
C ASP A 183 -3.67 13.31 4.68
N PHE A 184 -2.84 12.54 5.38
CA PHE A 184 -3.15 11.95 6.68
C PHE A 184 -1.97 12.10 7.64
N ALA A 185 -2.23 11.90 8.93
CA ALA A 185 -1.20 11.85 9.95
C ALA A 185 -0.24 10.65 9.74
N GLU A 186 0.74 10.53 10.63
CA GLU A 186 1.70 9.44 10.61
C GLU A 186 1.02 8.08 10.91
N MET A 187 1.29 7.10 10.07
CA MET A 187 0.82 5.72 10.21
C MET A 187 1.99 4.84 10.67
N ARG A 188 1.93 4.37 11.91
CA ARG A 188 2.89 3.41 12.46
C ARG A 188 2.30 2.00 12.43
N LEU A 189 2.89 1.13 11.62
CA LEU A 189 2.46 -0.25 11.42
C LEU A 189 3.47 -1.20 12.03
N ILE A 190 3.02 -2.16 12.83
CA ILE A 190 3.87 -3.20 13.42
C ILE A 190 3.44 -4.54 12.83
N PHE A 191 4.39 -5.25 12.21
CA PHE A 191 4.15 -6.55 11.62
C PHE A 191 5.10 -7.57 12.22
N THR A 192 4.54 -8.63 12.82
CA THR A 192 5.32 -9.75 13.33
C THR A 192 5.80 -10.64 12.19
N ILE A 193 7.04 -11.10 12.29
CA ILE A 193 7.61 -12.08 11.36
C ILE A 193 7.50 -13.43 12.05
N ARG A 194 6.79 -14.37 11.41
CA ARG A 194 6.75 -15.74 11.90
C ARG A 194 8.06 -16.40 11.51
N ALA A 195 8.94 -16.62 12.47
CA ALA A 195 10.14 -17.42 12.28
C ALA A 195 9.74 -18.84 11.87
N ARG A 196 9.65 -19.12 10.56
CA ARG A 196 9.68 -20.49 10.06
C ARG A 196 11.16 -20.86 9.98
N GLY A 197 11.54 -21.85 10.79
CA GLY A 197 12.89 -22.38 10.91
C GLY A 197 13.49 -22.80 9.57
N ALA A 198 14.81 -22.89 9.60
CA ALA A 198 15.72 -23.28 8.52
C ALA A 198 15.08 -24.27 7.53
N TYR A 199 15.07 -23.89 6.25
CA TYR A 199 14.88 -24.87 5.18
C TYR A 199 16.09 -25.79 5.19
N VAL A 200 15.86 -27.06 5.52
CA VAL A 200 16.73 -28.16 5.10
C VAL A 200 16.49 -28.32 3.60
N GLU A 201 17.57 -28.42 2.84
CA GLU A 201 17.62 -28.56 1.38
C GLU A 201 16.78 -29.73 0.85
#